data_AF-A0A4S2M3C2-F1
#
_entry.id   AF-A0A4S2M3C2-F1
#
_cell.length_a   1.000
_cell.length_b   1.000
_cell.length_c   1.000
_cell.angle_alpha   90.00
_cell.angle_beta   90.00
_cell.angle_gamma   90.00
#
_symmetry.space_group_name_H-M   'P 1'
#
loop_
_entity.id
_entity.type
_entity.pdbx_description
1 polymer ?
#
loop_
_entity_poly.entity_id
_entity_poly.type
_entity_poly.pdbx_seq_one_letter_code
_entity_poly.pdbx_strand_id
1 'polypeptide(L)'
;MKEKLCYVAYDLEQEQSLALETTVLVKKYTLPDGRVIKVGGELFSAPEALFQPHLINHEGVGIAELLFNTIQSADIDTRPAFYKHIVLSGGSTMYPGLPSRLQREIKQLYLQNVLKGDTERLAYSKHFGIQRKHFLAVG
;
A
#
# COMPACT_ATOMS: atom_id res chain seq x y z
N MET A 1 -4.89 -18.88 -0.97
CA MET A 1 -4.88 -18.10 -2.23
C MET A 1 -4.43 -16.66 -1.99
N LYS A 2 -5.21 -15.85 -1.24
CA LYS A 2 -4.90 -14.45 -0.92
C LYS A 2 -3.45 -14.19 -0.50
N GLU A 3 -3.01 -14.85 0.56
CA GLU A 3 -1.65 -14.67 1.13
C GLU A 3 -0.52 -15.11 0.20
N LYS A 4 -0.82 -15.96 -0.79
CA LYS A 4 0.19 -16.52 -1.71
C LYS A 4 0.31 -15.73 -3.02
N LEU A 5 -0.78 -15.09 -3.46
CA LEU A 5 -0.85 -14.53 -4.81
C LEU A 5 -1.10 -13.02 -4.84
N CYS A 6 -1.81 -12.47 -3.85
CA CYS A 6 -2.18 -11.05 -3.85
C CYS A 6 -0.98 -10.15 -3.52
N TYR A 7 -0.98 -8.96 -4.08
CA TYR A 7 0.05 -7.95 -3.90
C TYR A 7 -0.54 -6.55 -4.08
N VAL A 8 0.08 -5.55 -3.47
CA VAL A 8 -0.29 -4.14 -3.68
C VAL A 8 0.43 -3.64 -4.92
N ALA A 9 -0.33 -3.17 -5.91
CA ALA A 9 0.22 -2.52 -7.09
C ALA A 9 0.89 -1.20 -6.70
N TYR A 10 2.06 -0.94 -7.28
CA TYR A 10 2.68 0.38 -7.14
C TYR A 10 1.83 1.39 -7.89
N ASP A 11 1.61 1.20 -9.19
CA ASP A 11 0.70 2.02 -10.00
C ASP A 11 -0.51 1.19 -10.41
N LEU A 12 -1.71 1.57 -9.94
CA LEU A 12 -2.93 0.79 -10.18
C LEU A 12 -3.36 0.85 -11.64
N GLU A 13 -3.26 2.02 -12.29
CA GLU A 13 -3.73 2.22 -13.66
C GLU A 13 -2.88 1.41 -14.64
N GLN A 14 -1.56 1.43 -14.43
CA GLN A 14 -0.63 0.61 -15.20
C GLN A 14 -0.93 -0.89 -15.02
N GLU A 15 -1.16 -1.34 -13.79
CA GLU A 15 -1.43 -2.75 -13.50
C GLU A 15 -2.76 -3.21 -14.11
N GLN A 16 -3.78 -2.34 -14.13
CA GLN A 16 -5.07 -2.57 -14.78
C GLN A 16 -4.94 -2.68 -16.30
N SER A 17 -4.23 -1.75 -16.96
CA SER A 17 -3.97 -1.83 -18.40
C SER A 17 -3.25 -3.13 -18.76
N LEU A 18 -2.19 -3.50 -18.02
CA LEU A 18 -1.48 -4.76 -18.24
C LEU A 18 -2.36 -6.00 -18.04
N ALA A 19 -3.27 -5.98 -17.07
CA ALA A 19 -4.20 -7.09 -16.82
C ALA A 19 -5.26 -7.25 -17.92
N LEU A 20 -5.66 -6.15 -18.57
CA LEU A 20 -6.63 -6.16 -19.67
C LEU A 20 -5.98 -6.50 -21.01
N GLU A 21 -4.79 -5.99 -21.26
CA GLU A 21 -4.10 -6.09 -22.56
C GLU A 21 -3.21 -7.33 -22.67
N THR A 22 -2.80 -7.92 -21.55
CA THR A 22 -1.82 -9.01 -21.54
C THR A 22 -2.22 -10.16 -20.60
N THR A 23 -1.56 -11.31 -20.76
CA THR A 23 -1.68 -12.44 -19.84
C THR A 23 -0.53 -12.54 -18.82
N VAL A 24 0.35 -11.53 -18.79
CA VAL A 24 1.60 -11.55 -17.98
C VAL A 24 1.30 -11.64 -16.48
N LEU A 25 0.20 -11.03 -16.04
CA LEU A 25 -0.21 -11.02 -14.64
C LEU A 25 -1.04 -12.26 -14.25
N VAL A 26 -1.42 -13.11 -15.21
CA VAL A 26 -2.25 -14.29 -14.96
C VAL A 26 -1.43 -15.39 -14.30
N LYS A 27 -1.80 -15.74 -13.06
CA LYS A 27 -1.22 -16.86 -12.31
C LYS A 27 -2.16 -18.04 -12.28
N LYS A 28 -1.60 -19.25 -12.35
CA LYS A 28 -2.33 -20.51 -12.15
C LYS A 28 -2.31 -20.87 -10.67
N TYR A 29 -3.44 -21.28 -10.13
CA TYR A 29 -3.56 -21.78 -8.76
C TYR A 29 -4.33 -23.09 -8.73
N THR A 30 -3.74 -24.10 -8.08
CA THR A 30 -4.38 -25.40 -7.87
C THR A 30 -5.20 -25.35 -6.58
N LEU A 31 -6.51 -25.59 -6.72
CA LEU A 31 -7.44 -25.74 -5.60
C LEU A 31 -7.19 -27.06 -4.86
N PRO A 32 -7.64 -27.21 -3.60
CA PRO A 32 -7.45 -28.42 -2.81
C PRO A 32 -8.03 -29.70 -3.44
N ASP A 33 -9.02 -29.55 -4.33
CA ASP A 33 -9.65 -30.64 -5.09
C ASP A 33 -8.91 -30.99 -6.39
N GLY A 34 -7.77 -30.37 -6.65
CA GLY A 34 -6.94 -30.58 -7.85
C GLY A 34 -7.32 -29.73 -9.05
N ARG A 35 -8.41 -28.95 -9.02
CA ARG A 35 -8.79 -28.07 -10.13
C ARG A 35 -7.83 -26.90 -10.24
N VAL A 36 -7.40 -26.55 -11.45
CA VAL A 36 -6.52 -25.40 -11.71
C VAL A 36 -7.35 -24.22 -12.20
N ILE A 37 -7.30 -23.11 -11.46
CA ILE A 37 -7.91 -21.85 -11.85
C ILE A 37 -6.85 -20.85 -12.32
N LYS A 38 -7.27 -19.88 -13.12
CA LYS A 38 -6.46 -18.72 -13.52
C LYS A 38 -6.96 -17.51 -12.74
N VAL A 39 -6.04 -16.74 -12.17
CA VAL A 39 -6.31 -15.50 -11.44
C VAL A 39 -5.43 -14.41 -12.04
N GLY A 40 -5.99 -13.24 -12.34
CA GLY A 40 -5.31 -12.13 -12.99
C GLY A 40 -5.47 -10.85 -12.19
N GLY A 41 -6.29 -9.92 -12.67
CA GLY A 41 -6.47 -8.59 -12.07
C GLY A 41 -6.97 -8.63 -10.62
N GLU A 42 -7.63 -9.72 -10.20
CA GLU A 42 -8.14 -9.88 -8.84
C GLU A 42 -7.02 -9.89 -7.79
N LEU A 43 -5.78 -10.21 -8.20
CA LEU A 43 -4.63 -10.30 -7.31
C LEU A 43 -4.25 -8.96 -6.67
N PHE A 44 -4.40 -7.85 -7.39
CA PHE A 44 -4.10 -6.52 -6.88
C PHE A 44 -5.36 -5.72 -6.51
N SER A 45 -6.52 -6.04 -7.08
CA SER A 45 -7.79 -5.39 -6.71
C SER A 45 -8.17 -5.62 -5.25
N ALA A 46 -7.94 -6.83 -4.71
CA ALA A 46 -8.30 -7.14 -3.33
C ALA A 46 -7.56 -6.26 -2.29
N PRO A 47 -6.22 -6.11 -2.34
CA PRO A 47 -5.53 -5.20 -1.43
C PRO A 47 -5.69 -3.71 -1.78
N GLU A 48 -6.17 -3.34 -2.97
CA GLU A 48 -6.47 -1.94 -3.32
C GLU A 48 -7.59 -1.36 -2.44
N ALA A 49 -8.51 -2.18 -1.93
CA ALA A 49 -9.53 -1.73 -0.97
C ALA A 49 -8.94 -1.11 0.31
N LEU A 50 -7.67 -1.38 0.64
CA LEU A 50 -6.98 -0.71 1.75
C LEU A 50 -6.66 0.76 1.43
N PHE A 51 -6.40 1.08 0.16
CA PHE A 51 -6.10 2.43 -0.31
C PHE A 51 -7.36 3.14 -0.82
N GLN A 52 -8.33 2.38 -1.31
CA GLN A 52 -9.59 2.86 -1.88
C GLN A 52 -10.79 2.12 -1.26
N PRO A 53 -11.20 2.46 -0.03
CA PRO A 53 -12.28 1.73 0.66
C PRO A 53 -13.64 1.79 -0.04
N HIS A 54 -13.86 2.79 -0.89
CA HIS A 54 -15.08 2.90 -1.70
C HIS A 54 -15.29 1.70 -2.64
N LEU A 55 -14.23 0.98 -3.03
CA LEU A 55 -14.31 -0.25 -3.83
C LEU A 55 -15.10 -1.38 -3.15
N ILE A 56 -15.21 -1.32 -1.82
CA ILE A 56 -16.00 -2.26 -1.01
C ILE A 56 -17.22 -1.59 -0.36
N ASN A 57 -17.66 -0.46 -0.91
CA ASN A 57 -18.77 0.36 -0.38
C ASN A 57 -18.54 0.81 1.09
N HIS A 58 -17.29 1.05 1.48
CA HIS A 58 -16.95 1.56 2.80
C HIS A 58 -16.61 3.06 2.71
N GLU A 59 -17.31 3.90 3.47
CA GLU A 59 -17.20 5.37 3.45
C GLU A 59 -15.99 5.91 4.26
N GLY A 60 -14.88 5.18 4.28
CA GLY A 60 -13.66 5.56 4.99
C GLY A 60 -12.55 6.05 4.05
N VAL A 61 -11.57 6.76 4.61
CA VAL A 61 -10.34 7.13 3.91
C VAL A 61 -9.38 5.95 3.80
N GLY A 62 -8.52 5.95 2.78
CA GLY A 62 -7.48 4.93 2.60
C GLY A 62 -6.41 4.96 3.69
N ILE A 63 -5.66 3.87 3.85
CA ILE A 63 -4.66 3.72 4.91
C ILE A 63 -3.56 4.79 4.88
N ALA A 64 -3.19 5.30 3.70
CA ALA A 64 -2.18 6.34 3.56
C ALA A 64 -2.68 7.69 4.10
N GLU A 65 -3.92 8.05 3.75
CA GLU A 65 -4.57 9.27 4.23
C GLU A 65 -4.87 9.18 5.72
N LEU A 66 -5.34 8.02 6.20
CA LEU A 66 -5.56 7.78 7.62
C LEU A 66 -4.27 8.00 8.43
N LEU A 67 -3.16 7.43 7.97
CA LEU A 67 -1.86 7.59 8.62
C LEU A 67 -1.37 9.03 8.56
N PHE A 68 -1.49 9.69 7.41
CA PHE A 68 -1.14 11.11 7.26
C PHE A 68 -1.94 11.98 8.24
N ASN A 69 -3.27 11.84 8.28
CA ASN A 69 -4.15 12.59 9.17
C ASN A 69 -3.80 12.34 10.65
N THR A 70 -3.45 11.10 11.01
CA THR A 70 -3.01 10.75 12.36
C THR A 70 -1.69 11.42 12.74
N ILE A 71 -0.74 11.52 11.81
CA ILE A 71 0.52 12.25 12.07
C ILE A 71 0.27 13.76 12.14
N GLN A 72 -0.65 14.28 11.33
CA GLN A 72 -0.98 15.71 11.31
C GLN A 72 -1.76 16.16 12.55
N SER A 73 -2.47 15.27 13.25
CA SER A 73 -3.13 15.58 14.51
C SER A 73 -2.18 15.64 15.71
N ALA A 74 -0.94 15.15 15.56
CA ALA A 74 0.09 15.24 16.59
C ALA A 74 0.81 16.60 16.60
N ASP A 75 1.55 16.86 17.68
CA ASP A 75 2.38 18.07 17.84
C ASP A 75 3.41 18.21 16.73
N ILE A 76 3.56 19.42 16.21
CA ILE A 76 4.40 19.73 15.04
C ILE A 76 5.85 19.26 15.20
N ASP A 77 6.39 19.33 16.41
CA ASP A 77 7.76 18.93 16.73
C ASP A 77 7.96 17.40 16.69
N THR A 78 6.88 16.63 16.88
CA THR A 78 6.92 15.16 16.88
C THR A 78 6.73 14.54 15.50
N ARG A 79 6.06 15.25 14.58
CA ARG A 79 5.73 14.74 13.23
C ARG A 79 6.94 14.25 12.44
N PRO A 80 8.09 14.96 12.41
CA PRO A 80 9.27 14.46 11.71
C PRO A 80 9.75 13.10 12.22
N ALA A 81 9.64 12.86 13.52
CA ALA A 81 9.99 11.56 14.10
C ALA A 81 9.00 10.47 13.67
N PHE A 82 7.70 10.77 13.62
CA PHE A 82 6.69 9.81 13.17
C PHE A 82 6.86 9.43 11.70
N TYR A 83 7.08 10.40 10.80
CA TYR A 83 7.33 10.08 9.39
C TYR A 83 8.59 9.22 9.18
N LYS A 84 9.59 9.37 10.05
CA LYS A 84 10.83 8.59 10.00
C LYS A 84 10.67 7.17 10.54
N HIS A 85 9.69 6.92 11.40
CA HIS A 85 9.53 5.70 12.17
C HIS A 85 8.15 5.06 12.02
N ILE A 86 7.69 4.91 10.77
CA ILE A 86 6.47 4.16 10.48
C ILE A 86 6.80 2.67 10.53
N VAL A 87 6.15 1.94 11.43
CA VAL A 87 6.33 0.50 11.60
C VAL A 87 5.09 -0.23 11.10
N LEU A 88 5.29 -1.15 10.16
CA LEU A 88 4.25 -2.04 9.66
C LEU A 88 4.22 -3.34 10.48
N SER A 89 3.03 -3.70 10.96
CA SER A 89 2.77 -4.91 11.75
C SER A 89 1.41 -5.53 11.40
N GLY A 90 1.30 -6.86 11.50
CA GLY A 90 0.07 -7.62 11.27
C GLY A 90 -0.01 -8.25 9.88
N GLY A 91 -0.81 -9.31 9.73
CA GLY A 91 -0.85 -10.16 8.53
C GLY A 91 -1.16 -9.43 7.23
N SER A 92 -2.07 -8.45 7.26
CA SER A 92 -2.41 -7.65 6.07
C SER A 92 -1.25 -6.75 5.59
N THR A 93 -0.27 -6.43 6.45
CA THR A 93 0.91 -5.65 6.03
C THR A 93 1.95 -6.48 5.27
N MET A 94 1.76 -7.80 5.21
CA MET A 94 2.62 -8.74 4.50
C MET A 94 2.40 -8.76 2.98
N TYR A 95 1.39 -8.06 2.45
CA TYR A 95 1.24 -7.94 1.00
C TYR A 95 2.54 -7.42 0.37
N PRO A 96 3.09 -8.10 -0.65
CA PRO A 96 4.18 -7.55 -1.46
C PRO A 96 3.78 -6.19 -2.03
N GLY A 97 4.72 -5.24 -2.09
CA GLY A 97 4.46 -3.89 -2.63
C GLY A 97 3.84 -2.89 -1.64
N LEU A 98 3.20 -3.34 -0.55
CA LEU A 98 2.52 -2.45 0.39
C LEU A 98 3.42 -1.34 0.97
N PRO A 99 4.65 -1.60 1.46
CA PRO A 99 5.51 -0.56 2.02
C PRO A 99 5.88 0.48 0.96
N SER A 100 6.19 0.06 -0.26
CA SER A 100 6.58 0.95 -1.35
C SER A 100 5.42 1.85 -1.78
N ARG A 101 4.22 1.28 -1.94
CA ARG A 101 3.00 2.03 -2.26
C ARG A 101 2.66 3.02 -1.16
N LEU A 102 2.66 2.57 0.10
CA LEU A 102 2.36 3.42 1.25
C LEU A 102 3.37 4.57 1.38
N GLN A 103 4.67 4.30 1.18
CA GLN A 103 5.70 5.34 1.20
C GLN A 103 5.49 6.38 0.10
N ARG A 104 5.10 5.94 -1.11
CA ARG A 104 4.80 6.83 -2.23
C ARG A 104 3.62 7.74 -1.91
N GLU A 105 2.50 7.18 -1.45
CA GLU A 105 1.30 7.97 -1.16
C GLU A 105 1.52 8.96 -0.03
N ILE A 106 2.22 8.57 1.05
CA ILE A 106 2.55 9.50 2.14
C ILE A 106 3.42 10.66 1.63
N LYS A 107 4.43 10.38 0.79
CA LYS A 107 5.27 11.43 0.19
C LYS A 107 4.43 12.37 -0.68
N GLN A 108 3.49 11.83 -1.45
CA GLN A 108 2.59 12.61 -2.29
C GLN A 108 1.67 13.50 -1.45
N LEU A 109 1.04 12.94 -0.41
CA LEU A 109 0.22 13.70 0.54
C LEU A 109 1.01 14.80 1.24
N TYR A 110 2.26 14.52 1.65
CA TYR A 110 3.13 15.51 2.27
C TYR A 110 3.51 16.62 1.28
N LEU A 111 3.89 16.27 0.05
CA LEU A 111 4.20 17.24 -0.99
C LEU A 111 3.02 18.17 -1.26
N GLN A 112 1.82 17.61 -1.39
CA GLN A 112 0.62 18.36 -1.71
C GLN A 112 0.15 19.23 -0.53
N ASN A 113 0.05 18.65 0.67
CA ASN A 113 -0.62 19.29 1.81
C ASN A 113 0.33 20.08 2.71
N VAL A 114 1.62 19.74 2.78
CA VAL A 114 2.61 20.42 3.63
C VAL A 114 3.52 21.33 2.80
N LEU A 115 4.06 20.82 1.70
CA LEU A 115 4.99 21.57 0.85
C LEU A 115 4.30 22.38 -0.25
N LYS A 116 2.98 22.25 -0.42
CA LYS A 116 2.18 22.95 -1.44
C LYS A 116 2.75 22.80 -2.86
N GLY A 117 3.31 21.63 -3.17
CA GLY A 117 3.88 21.30 -4.49
C GLY A 117 5.37 21.59 -4.67
N ASP A 118 6.08 22.08 -3.65
CA ASP A 118 7.53 22.31 -3.72
C ASP A 118 8.31 20.97 -3.70
N THR A 119 8.71 20.52 -4.89
CA THR A 119 9.41 19.24 -5.11
C THR A 119 10.88 19.28 -4.70
N GLU A 120 11.52 20.46 -4.69
CA GLU A 120 12.92 20.61 -4.29
C GLU A 120 13.09 20.37 -2.79
N ARG A 121 12.18 20.92 -1.99
CA ARG A 121 12.14 20.68 -0.53
C ARG A 121 11.86 19.22 -0.19
N LEU A 122 11.09 18.51 -1.01
CA LEU A 122 10.82 17.09 -0.82
C LEU A 122 12.10 16.26 -0.98
N ALA A 123 12.94 16.55 -1.98
CA ALA A 123 14.20 15.86 -2.23
C ALA A 123 15.20 16.03 -1.06
N TYR A 124 15.17 17.19 -0.40
CA TYR A 124 15.98 17.46 0.78
C TYR A 124 15.43 16.77 2.06
N SER A 125 14.13 16.46 2.08
CA SER A 125 13.49 15.78 3.20
C SER A 125 13.85 14.29 3.26
N LYS A 126 14.97 13.96 3.92
CA LYS A 126 15.38 12.56 4.20
C LYS A 126 14.49 11.82 5.23
N HIS A 127 13.22 12.19 5.36
CA HIS A 127 12.43 11.97 6.60
C HIS A 127 11.37 10.86 6.53
N PHE A 128 11.26 10.08 5.44
CA PHE A 128 10.26 9.01 5.34
C PHE A 128 10.89 7.62 5.43
N GLY A 129 10.78 7.01 6.61
CA GLY A 129 11.25 5.65 6.89
C GLY A 129 10.09 4.72 7.21
N ILE A 130 9.83 3.76 6.32
CA ILE A 130 8.90 2.66 6.60
C ILE A 130 9.72 1.40 6.91
N GLN A 131 9.53 0.85 8.10
CA GLN A 131 10.18 -0.38 8.54
C GLN A 131 9.14 -1.49 8.72
N ARG A 132 9.48 -2.69 8.24
CA ARG A 132 8.74 -3.91 8.56
C ARG A 132 9.35 -4.55 9.80
N LYS A 133 8.58 -4.65 10.88
CA LYS A 133 8.92 -5.59 11.95
C LYS A 133 8.35 -6.94 11.58
N HIS A 134 9.20 -7.90 11.26
CA HIS A 134 8.79 -9.30 11.16
C HIS A 134 8.43 -9.78 12.57
N PHE A 135 7.17 -9.60 12.97
CA PHE A 135 6.59 -10.43 14.02
C PHE A 135 6.28 -11.77 13.36
N LEU A 136 7.24 -12.69 13.44
CA LEU A 136 6.97 -14.12 13.35
C LEU A 136 6.04 -14.46 14.53
N ALA A 137 4.74 -14.34 14.32
CA ALA A 137 3.78 -15.11 15.10
C ALA A 137 3.88 -16.56 14.59
N VAL A 138 4.92 -17.26 15.05
CA VAL A 138 4.87 -18.72 15.16
C VAL A 138 4.24 -18.98 16.51
N GLY A 139 3.03 -19.51 16.51
CA GLY A 139 2.22 -19.79 17.70
C GLY A 139 0.77 -19.93 17.33
#